data_AF-A0A2U2HHP5-F1
#
_entry.id   AF-A0A2U2HHP5-F1
#
_cell.length_a   1.000
_cell.length_b   1.000
_cell.length_c   1.000
_cell.angle_alpha   90.00
_cell.angle_beta   90.00
_cell.angle_gamma   90.00
#
_symmetry.space_group_name_H-M   'P 1'
#
loop_
_entity.id
_entity.type
_entity.pdbx_description
1 polymer ?
#
loop_
_entity_poly.entity_id
_entity_poly.type
_entity_poly.pdbx_seq_one_letter_code
_entity_poly.pdbx_strand_id
1 'polypeptide(L)'
;MAKAVADGDSHLRDEGPSNALFYVLRGLGILLAAGIFLLILADSFGDPEADKLWSNKDIIAGFALFIGAIAYLALVVRRRMVLNKAFNFPPGQYLFAFTMIDARKARLEVVDLTEARAIQATEHTMNGAYSHTTFEFSFHDARPRVWKIANRGRAEQFGAKLSALQQAVRDADARNDLATLMRLDPFIEIRRQDWALPDNSPAPQRGRVRDLLAHPLLAHPLVANPLVAALALTLVLAPSLWVARNAAADFAVRAEAKRLNTESAYTAYIRNGWFHVREMRAAVPRVALAEVIGRNSVAELRALLRRYPDDGLQADAGKAIHVLYANALAKFTAQATTSDPVLLASMEKLLRVLEQSGDPLVAIHFTRPGGEQLAELDASIKESEKEVGRKIIPASVHFGNDSAAPREARIAQGLQAAFRTIFPNDVLNLAVTAKSDTHLPRLNIRYQIAPSGAVYFSEKSNDRAFVGLVARFQSALEVGDTVDPWRFDMQVVPPDNFTVNYQMPNGAVNSGPADSLVYSVMAERAFDALAVQIRAAFFRPDSAAFKR
;
A
#
# COMPACT_ATOMS: atom_id res chain seq x y z
N MET A 1 22.09 55.20 -36.46
CA MET A 1 21.35 54.35 -35.49
C MET A 1 22.09 54.13 -34.17
N ALA A 2 23.19 53.37 -34.07
CA ALA A 2 23.82 53.04 -32.78
C ALA A 2 24.17 54.28 -31.90
N LYS A 3 24.66 55.36 -32.53
CA LYS A 3 24.93 56.65 -31.87
C LYS A 3 23.65 57.35 -31.36
N ALA A 4 22.56 57.32 -32.13
CA ALA A 4 21.27 57.88 -31.72
C ALA A 4 20.61 57.03 -30.61
N VAL A 5 20.77 55.71 -30.66
CA VAL A 5 20.28 54.80 -29.61
C VAL A 5 21.04 54.98 -28.28
N ALA A 6 22.30 55.44 -28.31
CA ALA A 6 23.05 55.77 -27.10
C ALA A 6 22.55 57.07 -26.43
N ASP A 7 21.90 57.96 -27.20
CA ASP A 7 21.30 59.20 -26.71
C ASP A 7 19.83 58.96 -26.32
N GLY A 8 19.60 58.65 -25.04
CA GLY A 8 18.29 58.25 -24.49
C GLY A 8 17.18 59.31 -24.63
N ASP A 9 17.53 60.55 -24.94
CA ASP A 9 16.56 61.64 -25.10
C ASP A 9 15.95 61.66 -26.51
N SER A 10 16.63 61.10 -27.50
CA SER A 10 16.23 61.15 -28.92
C SER A 10 15.16 60.15 -29.34
N HIS A 11 14.83 59.19 -28.47
CA HIS A 11 13.91 58.11 -28.80
C HIS A 11 13.15 57.60 -27.57
N LEU A 12 12.09 56.85 -27.87
CA LEU A 12 11.36 56.02 -26.95
C LEU A 12 11.74 54.57 -27.23
N ARG A 13 12.06 53.81 -26.18
CA ARG A 13 12.42 52.40 -26.30
C ARG A 13 11.38 51.56 -25.57
N ASP A 14 10.93 50.49 -26.21
CA ASP A 14 10.17 49.47 -25.49
C ASP A 14 11.19 48.76 -24.62
N GLU A 15 11.26 49.15 -23.35
CA GLU A 15 12.23 48.56 -22.42
C GLU A 15 11.96 47.07 -22.20
N GLY A 16 10.77 46.58 -22.55
CA GLY A 16 10.32 45.25 -22.18
C GLY A 16 10.58 44.97 -20.68
N PRO A 17 10.55 43.70 -20.24
CA PRO A 17 11.33 43.36 -19.06
C PRO A 17 12.80 43.68 -19.37
N SER A 18 13.45 44.41 -18.46
CA SER A 18 14.89 44.68 -18.55
C SER A 18 15.63 43.39 -18.89
N ASN A 19 16.74 43.46 -19.63
CA ASN A 19 17.51 42.25 -19.97
C ASN A 19 17.79 41.39 -18.72
N ALA A 20 18.08 42.04 -17.58
CA ALA A 20 18.20 41.40 -16.29
C ALA A 20 16.91 40.67 -15.86
N LEU A 21 15.75 41.35 -15.85
CA LEU A 21 14.47 40.74 -15.51
C LEU A 21 14.10 39.59 -16.44
N PHE A 22 14.40 39.70 -17.74
CA PHE A 22 14.20 38.61 -18.71
C PHE A 22 15.01 37.37 -18.33
N TYR A 23 16.31 37.53 -18.06
CA TYR A 23 17.16 36.39 -17.68
C TYR A 23 16.76 35.82 -16.31
N VAL A 24 16.40 36.68 -15.35
CA VAL A 24 15.97 36.27 -14.01
C VAL A 24 14.67 35.48 -14.05
N LEU A 25 13.62 35.97 -14.72
CA LEU A 25 12.34 35.27 -14.80
C LEU A 25 12.47 33.90 -15.49
N ARG A 26 13.32 33.82 -16.51
CA ARG A 26 13.59 32.56 -17.21
C ARG A 26 14.46 31.61 -16.39
N GLY A 27 15.46 32.13 -15.67
CA GLY A 27 16.26 31.36 -14.72
C GLY A 27 15.41 30.77 -13.60
N LEU A 28 14.55 31.57 -12.97
CA LEU A 28 13.58 31.11 -11.97
C LEU A 28 12.64 30.03 -12.54
N GLY A 29 12.15 30.22 -13.77
CA GLY A 29 11.34 29.21 -14.45
C GLY A 29 12.08 27.87 -14.64
N ILE A 30 13.36 27.89 -15.02
CA ILE A 30 14.19 26.68 -15.13
C ILE A 30 14.37 26.02 -13.77
N LEU A 31 14.68 26.80 -12.73
CA LEU A 31 14.88 26.27 -11.38
C LEU A 31 13.61 25.63 -10.82
N LEU A 32 12.45 26.30 -10.98
CA LEU A 32 11.16 25.74 -10.56
C LEU A 32 10.84 24.45 -11.30
N ALA A 33 11.02 24.43 -12.62
CA ALA A 33 10.82 23.24 -13.42
C ALA A 33 11.75 22.10 -12.96
N ALA A 34 13.02 22.42 -12.66
CA ALA A 34 13.99 21.44 -12.19
C ALA A 34 13.62 20.88 -10.82
N GLY A 35 13.12 21.71 -9.90
CA GLY A 35 12.59 21.28 -8.61
C GLY A 35 11.42 20.31 -8.76
N ILE A 36 10.43 20.64 -9.61
CA ILE A 36 9.29 19.76 -9.89
C ILE A 36 9.77 18.44 -10.53
N PHE A 37 10.71 18.52 -11.46
CA PHE A 37 11.28 17.34 -12.09
C PHE A 37 12.00 16.44 -11.08
N LEU A 38 12.78 17.01 -10.16
CA LEU A 38 13.43 16.25 -9.08
C LEU A 38 12.41 15.55 -8.18
N LEU A 39 11.28 16.20 -7.87
CA LEU A 39 10.20 15.56 -7.12
C LEU A 39 9.59 14.38 -7.89
N ILE A 40 9.38 14.52 -9.20
CA ILE A 40 8.91 13.42 -10.05
C ILE A 40 9.94 12.28 -10.11
N LEU A 41 11.24 12.59 -10.15
CA LEU A 41 12.29 11.56 -10.14
C LEU A 41 12.34 10.81 -8.80
N ALA A 42 12.14 11.54 -7.70
CA ALA A 42 12.23 11.02 -6.33
C ALA A 42 10.96 10.29 -5.88
N ASP A 43 9.80 10.59 -6.47
CA ASP A 43 8.55 9.96 -6.11
C ASP A 43 8.64 8.43 -6.26
N SER A 44 8.41 7.75 -5.15
CA SER A 44 8.45 6.29 -5.03
C SER A 44 9.76 5.62 -5.49
N PHE A 45 10.86 6.38 -5.63
CA PHE A 45 12.12 5.84 -6.15
C PHE A 45 12.67 4.76 -5.22
N GLY A 46 12.78 3.53 -5.74
CA GLY A 46 13.36 2.41 -4.99
C GLY A 46 12.38 1.64 -4.11
N ASP A 47 11.10 2.00 -4.10
CA ASP A 47 10.05 1.25 -3.37
C ASP A 47 9.51 0.07 -4.22
N PRO A 48 9.60 -1.19 -3.76
CA PRO A 48 9.08 -2.35 -4.50
C PRO A 48 7.60 -2.32 -4.82
N GLU A 49 6.78 -1.75 -3.94
CA GLU A 49 5.33 -1.76 -4.07
C GLU A 49 4.82 -0.52 -4.81
N ALA A 50 5.45 0.63 -4.60
CA ALA A 50 5.00 1.91 -5.14
C ALA A 50 5.67 2.33 -6.47
N ASP A 51 6.92 1.92 -6.75
CA ASP A 51 7.63 2.34 -7.96
C ASP A 51 7.05 1.66 -9.21
N LYS A 52 6.31 2.43 -10.01
CA LYS A 52 5.75 1.98 -11.30
C LYS A 52 6.78 2.09 -12.42
N LEU A 53 8.00 1.61 -12.15
CA LEU A 53 9.22 1.67 -12.97
C LEU A 53 8.94 1.72 -14.48
N TRP A 54 8.72 0.56 -15.09
CA TRP A 54 8.59 0.39 -16.54
C TRP A 54 7.14 0.44 -17.02
N SER A 55 6.17 0.36 -16.10
CA SER A 55 4.75 0.29 -16.41
C SER A 55 4.13 1.67 -16.64
N ASN A 56 4.63 2.72 -15.99
CA ASN A 56 4.12 4.08 -16.15
C ASN A 56 4.81 4.82 -17.31
N LYS A 57 4.31 4.60 -18.53
CA LYS A 57 4.79 5.27 -19.74
C LYS A 57 4.46 6.76 -19.77
N ASP A 58 3.48 7.22 -18.99
CA ASP A 58 3.06 8.62 -18.97
C ASP A 58 4.14 9.54 -18.41
N ILE A 59 5.03 9.00 -17.55
CA ILE A 59 6.19 9.72 -17.04
C ILE A 59 7.11 10.19 -18.19
N ILE A 60 7.21 9.45 -19.32
CA ILE A 60 8.01 9.85 -20.48
C ILE A 60 7.52 11.19 -21.03
N ALA A 61 6.20 11.44 -21.06
CA ALA A 61 5.65 12.71 -21.49
C ALA A 61 6.08 13.86 -20.56
N GLY A 62 6.14 13.60 -19.24
CA GLY A 62 6.69 14.54 -18.26
C GLY A 62 8.15 14.90 -18.52
N PHE A 63 9.00 13.88 -18.76
CA PHE A 63 10.39 14.11 -19.16
C PHE A 63 10.49 14.90 -20.47
N ALA A 64 9.67 14.56 -21.46
CA ALA A 64 9.68 15.22 -22.76
C ALA A 64 9.31 16.70 -22.65
N LEU A 65 8.26 17.02 -21.91
CA LEU A 65 7.83 18.39 -21.63
C LEU A 65 8.92 19.17 -20.89
N PHE A 66 9.50 18.59 -19.84
CA PHE A 66 10.55 19.23 -19.05
C PHE A 66 11.81 19.53 -19.87
N ILE A 67 12.34 18.53 -20.56
CA ILE A 67 13.54 18.68 -21.39
C ILE A 67 13.28 19.64 -22.55
N GLY A 68 12.10 19.56 -23.18
CA GLY A 68 11.71 20.47 -24.25
C GLY A 68 11.64 21.92 -23.79
N ALA A 69 11.05 22.16 -22.63
CA ALA A 69 10.97 23.50 -22.05
C ALA A 69 12.36 24.07 -21.72
N ILE A 70 13.22 23.28 -21.07
CA ILE A 70 14.60 23.71 -20.75
C ILE A 70 15.42 23.94 -22.02
N ALA A 71 15.40 23.01 -22.97
CA ALA A 71 16.14 23.10 -24.21
C ALA A 71 15.70 24.33 -25.02
N TYR A 72 14.39 24.53 -25.19
CA TYR A 72 13.84 25.69 -25.86
C TYR A 72 14.28 26.98 -25.18
N LEU A 73 14.17 27.04 -23.85
CA LEU A 73 14.49 28.25 -23.12
C LEU A 73 15.98 28.58 -23.15
N ALA A 74 16.85 27.59 -23.01
CA ALA A 74 18.30 27.73 -23.14
C ALA A 74 18.68 28.23 -24.55
N LEU A 75 18.05 27.71 -25.60
CA LEU A 75 18.27 28.14 -26.98
C LEU A 75 17.79 29.59 -27.22
N VAL A 76 16.64 29.98 -26.68
CA VAL A 76 16.13 31.36 -26.76
C VAL A 76 17.04 32.33 -26.03
N VAL A 77 17.49 31.98 -24.82
CA VAL A 77 18.44 32.78 -24.02
C VAL A 77 19.76 32.93 -24.78
N ARG A 78 20.32 31.83 -25.28
CA ARG A 78 21.54 31.85 -26.10
C ARG A 78 21.39 32.71 -27.33
N ARG A 79 20.30 32.57 -28.08
CA ARG A 79 20.02 33.39 -29.28
C ARG A 79 19.99 34.87 -28.93
N ARG A 80 19.31 35.26 -27.84
CA ARG A 80 19.28 36.65 -27.37
C ARG A 80 20.67 37.15 -26.97
N MET A 81 21.48 36.33 -26.29
CA MET A 81 22.86 36.71 -25.94
C MET A 81 23.73 36.90 -27.18
N VAL A 82 23.60 36.04 -28.20
CA VAL A 82 24.32 36.18 -29.48
C VAL A 82 23.89 37.47 -30.18
N LEU A 83 22.59 37.77 -30.23
CA LEU A 83 22.08 39.02 -30.81
C LEU A 83 22.56 40.26 -30.02
N ASN A 84 22.58 40.21 -28.69
CA ASN A 84 23.10 41.30 -27.85
C ASN A 84 24.60 41.56 -28.10
N LYS A 85 25.39 40.51 -28.39
CA LYS A 85 26.81 40.66 -28.74
C LYS A 85 27.01 41.13 -30.19
N ALA A 86 26.07 40.79 -31.06
CA ALA A 86 26.10 41.12 -32.48
C ALA A 86 25.75 42.58 -32.76
N PHE A 87 24.80 43.14 -32.03
CA PHE A 87 24.42 44.55 -32.16
C PHE A 87 25.12 45.41 -31.12
N ASN A 88 25.65 46.57 -31.52
CA ASN A 88 26.19 47.58 -30.60
C ASN A 88 25.10 48.34 -29.81
N PHE A 89 23.86 47.87 -29.90
CA PHE A 89 22.70 48.39 -29.20
C PHE A 89 21.81 47.20 -28.81
N PRO A 90 21.07 47.30 -27.70
CA PRO A 90 20.27 46.19 -27.24
C PRO A 90 19.08 45.91 -28.19
N PRO A 91 18.70 44.65 -28.43
CA PRO A 91 17.54 44.34 -29.27
C PRO A 91 16.26 44.87 -28.61
N GLY A 92 15.37 45.45 -29.42
CA GLY A 92 14.13 46.05 -28.97
C GLY A 92 13.38 46.76 -30.09
N GLN A 93 12.23 47.33 -29.76
CA GLN A 93 11.56 48.30 -30.63
C GLN A 93 11.97 49.70 -30.20
N TYR A 94 12.30 50.52 -31.17
CA TYR A 94 12.73 51.90 -31.01
C TYR A 94 11.76 52.80 -31.76
N LEU A 95 11.27 53.83 -31.09
CA LEU A 95 10.38 54.81 -31.66
C LEU A 95 11.06 56.18 -31.61
N PHE A 96 11.43 56.66 -32.78
CA PHE A 96 11.90 58.02 -33.02
C PHE A 96 10.71 58.88 -33.41
N ALA A 97 10.91 60.20 -33.55
CA ALA A 97 9.84 61.15 -33.85
C ALA A 97 8.94 60.71 -35.02
N PHE A 98 9.55 60.21 -36.09
CA PHE A 98 8.87 59.77 -37.31
C PHE A 98 9.29 58.38 -37.80
N THR A 99 10.00 57.61 -36.99
CA THR A 99 10.53 56.31 -37.44
C THR A 99 10.39 55.29 -36.34
N MET A 100 9.78 54.14 -36.64
CA MET A 100 9.81 52.99 -35.76
C MET A 100 10.80 51.94 -36.31
N ILE A 101 11.71 51.49 -35.46
CA ILE A 101 12.69 50.45 -35.79
C ILE A 101 12.44 49.22 -34.93
N ASP A 102 12.17 48.08 -35.54
CA ASP A 102 12.16 46.78 -34.87
C ASP A 102 13.52 46.09 -35.05
N ALA A 103 14.32 46.09 -33.99
CA ALA A 103 15.62 45.45 -33.91
C ALA A 103 15.59 44.11 -33.15
N ARG A 104 14.43 43.46 -33.03
CA ARG A 104 14.32 42.15 -32.35
C ARG A 104 14.82 40.99 -33.21
N LYS A 105 15.02 41.19 -34.51
CA LYS A 105 15.52 40.21 -35.47
C LYS A 105 16.87 40.64 -36.04
N ALA A 106 17.55 39.70 -36.71
CA ALA A 106 18.82 39.98 -37.39
C ALA A 106 18.68 41.01 -38.54
N ARG A 107 17.49 41.10 -39.14
CA ARG A 107 17.11 42.14 -40.11
C ARG A 107 16.34 43.23 -39.37
N LEU A 108 16.83 44.46 -39.46
CA LEU A 108 16.12 45.64 -38.96
C LEU A 108 14.90 45.89 -39.84
N GLU A 109 13.75 46.02 -39.22
CA GLU A 109 12.52 46.44 -39.89
C GLU A 109 12.30 47.91 -39.54
N VAL A 110 12.32 48.77 -40.54
CA VAL A 110 12.14 50.21 -40.38
C VAL A 110 10.77 50.56 -40.94
N VAL A 111 9.97 51.27 -40.15
CA VAL A 111 8.62 51.71 -40.48
C VAL A 111 8.60 53.23 -40.40
N ASP A 112 8.24 53.88 -41.49
CA ASP A 112 8.10 55.33 -41.54
C ASP A 112 6.76 55.75 -40.94
N LEU A 113 6.77 56.54 -39.87
CA LEU A 113 5.56 57.03 -39.21
C LEU A 113 4.97 58.26 -39.89
N THR A 114 5.68 58.89 -40.83
CA THR A 114 5.09 59.98 -41.64
C THR A 114 3.95 59.47 -42.52
N GLU A 115 3.97 58.18 -42.87
CA GLU A 115 2.90 57.49 -43.59
C GLU A 115 1.76 57.01 -42.68
N ALA A 116 1.87 57.22 -41.36
CA ALA A 116 0.83 56.84 -40.43
C ALA A 116 -0.39 57.77 -40.57
N ARG A 117 -1.55 57.20 -40.90
CA ARG A 117 -2.82 57.94 -41.00
C ARG A 117 -3.31 58.43 -39.64
N ALA A 118 -3.15 57.59 -38.63
CA ALA A 118 -3.62 57.87 -37.28
C ALA A 118 -2.75 57.19 -36.23
N ILE A 119 -2.60 57.88 -35.10
CA ILE A 119 -2.02 57.34 -33.87
C ILE A 119 -3.14 57.34 -32.83
N GLN A 120 -3.63 56.16 -32.46
CA GLN A 120 -4.69 56.01 -31.47
C GLN A 120 -4.12 55.46 -30.17
N ALA A 121 -4.39 56.14 -29.06
CA ALA A 121 -4.05 55.65 -27.73
C ALA A 121 -5.32 55.10 -27.07
N THR A 122 -5.38 53.79 -26.85
CA THR A 122 -6.51 53.12 -26.20
C THR A 122 -6.10 52.63 -24.82
N GLU A 123 -6.76 53.13 -23.78
CA GLU A 123 -6.60 52.61 -22.42
C GLU A 123 -7.41 51.32 -22.25
N HIS A 124 -6.78 50.28 -21.73
CA HIS A 124 -7.42 49.02 -21.39
C HIS A 124 -7.50 48.86 -19.87
N THR A 125 -8.69 48.48 -19.39
CA THR A 125 -8.93 48.12 -17.98
C THR A 125 -9.30 46.64 -17.87
N MET A 126 -8.90 45.99 -16.78
CA MET A 126 -9.30 44.63 -16.43
C MET A 126 -9.87 44.68 -15.01
N ASN A 127 -11.14 44.30 -14.85
CA ASN A 127 -11.87 44.38 -13.59
C ASN A 127 -11.88 45.80 -12.98
N GLY A 128 -12.00 46.83 -13.81
CA GLY A 128 -12.00 48.24 -13.39
C GLY A 128 -10.62 48.81 -13.02
N ALA A 129 -9.58 47.98 -12.94
CA ALA A 129 -8.21 48.44 -12.76
C ALA A 129 -7.53 48.71 -14.12
N TYR A 130 -6.75 49.78 -14.21
CA TYR A 130 -5.92 50.04 -15.39
C TYR A 130 -4.97 48.86 -15.64
N SER A 131 -4.96 48.34 -16.87
CA SER A 131 -4.11 47.23 -17.27
C SER A 131 -2.93 47.72 -18.13
N HIS A 132 -3.22 48.43 -19.23
CA HIS A 132 -2.22 48.96 -20.14
C HIS A 132 -2.84 49.97 -21.11
N THR A 133 -2.02 50.83 -21.70
CA THR A 133 -2.38 51.67 -22.86
C THR A 133 -1.74 51.10 -24.10
N THR A 134 -2.52 51.00 -25.17
CA THR A 134 -2.10 50.55 -26.49
C THR A 134 -2.02 51.76 -27.42
N PHE A 135 -0.83 52.05 -27.94
CA PHE A 135 -0.63 53.03 -29.02
C PHE A 135 -0.63 52.29 -30.35
N GLU A 136 -1.66 52.51 -31.14
CA GLU A 136 -1.85 51.91 -32.45
C GLU A 136 -1.54 52.92 -33.56
N PHE A 137 -0.56 52.58 -34.39
CA PHE A 137 -0.14 53.33 -35.58
C PHE A 137 -0.74 52.66 -36.81
N SER A 138 -1.70 53.33 -37.46
CA SER A 138 -2.41 52.82 -38.63
C SER A 138 -1.82 53.35 -39.93
N PHE A 139 -1.65 52.50 -40.95
CA PHE A 139 -1.05 52.82 -42.24
C PHE A 139 -2.02 52.48 -43.39
N HIS A 140 -1.85 53.07 -44.58
CA HIS A 140 -2.77 52.86 -45.71
C HIS A 140 -2.80 51.39 -46.21
N ASP A 141 -1.64 50.77 -46.39
CA ASP A 141 -1.52 49.43 -46.99
C ASP A 141 -0.78 48.42 -46.07
N ALA A 142 -0.58 48.77 -44.81
CA ALA A 142 0.18 47.95 -43.87
C ALA A 142 -0.62 47.61 -42.61
N ARG A 143 -0.27 46.47 -42.00
CA ARG A 143 -0.82 46.06 -40.71
C ARG A 143 -0.52 47.12 -39.65
N PRO A 144 -1.50 47.48 -38.80
CA PRO A 144 -1.27 48.46 -37.75
C PRO A 144 -0.14 47.99 -36.84
N ARG A 145 0.68 48.95 -36.40
CA ARG A 145 1.76 48.70 -35.46
C ARG A 145 1.30 49.09 -34.09
N VAL A 146 1.51 48.19 -33.13
CA VAL A 146 0.98 48.34 -31.79
C VAL A 146 2.14 48.42 -30.80
N TRP A 147 2.04 49.39 -29.89
CA TRP A 147 2.98 49.58 -28.79
C TRP A 147 2.21 49.60 -27.47
N LYS A 148 2.56 48.70 -26.53
CA LYS A 148 1.81 48.52 -25.28
C LYS A 148 2.61 48.99 -24.08
N ILE A 149 1.98 49.78 -23.21
CA ILE A 149 2.61 50.31 -21.99
C ILE A 149 1.73 49.99 -20.78
N ALA A 150 2.20 49.08 -19.93
CA ALA A 150 1.45 48.54 -18.80
C ALA A 150 1.29 49.49 -17.60
N ASN A 151 1.95 50.65 -17.60
CA ASN A 151 1.86 51.62 -16.51
C ASN A 151 1.27 52.94 -17.02
N ARG A 152 0.20 53.43 -16.39
CA ARG A 152 -0.54 54.61 -16.82
C ARG A 152 0.33 55.87 -16.90
N GLY A 153 1.06 56.17 -15.83
CA GLY A 153 1.95 57.33 -15.81
C GLY A 153 3.04 57.25 -16.87
N ARG A 154 3.60 56.05 -17.13
CA ARG A 154 4.55 55.86 -18.24
C ARG A 154 3.89 56.01 -19.61
N ALA A 155 2.64 55.60 -19.78
CA ALA A 155 1.92 55.76 -21.04
C ALA A 155 1.64 57.24 -21.34
N GLU A 156 1.22 58.00 -20.34
CA GLU A 156 1.03 59.45 -20.44
C GLU A 156 2.36 60.15 -20.76
N GLN A 157 3.45 59.80 -20.05
CA GLN A 157 4.80 60.31 -20.34
C GLN A 157 5.28 59.94 -21.74
N PHE A 158 4.97 58.73 -22.21
CA PHE A 158 5.31 58.28 -23.55
C PHE A 158 4.60 59.12 -24.62
N GLY A 159 3.29 59.34 -24.48
CA GLY A 159 2.52 60.18 -25.40
C GLY A 159 3.03 61.63 -25.42
N ALA A 160 3.36 62.19 -24.25
CA ALA A 160 3.94 63.52 -24.12
C ALA A 160 5.33 63.61 -24.78
N LYS A 161 6.23 62.64 -24.52
CA LYS A 161 7.58 62.61 -25.11
C LYS A 161 7.52 62.39 -26.63
N LEU A 162 6.62 61.56 -27.13
CA LEU A 162 6.44 61.38 -28.58
C LEU A 162 6.00 62.69 -29.25
N SER A 163 5.00 63.35 -28.69
CA SER A 163 4.54 64.67 -29.16
C SER A 163 5.67 65.70 -29.14
N ALA A 164 6.46 65.73 -28.06
CA ALA A 164 7.60 66.64 -27.93
C ALA A 164 8.71 66.35 -28.96
N LEU A 165 9.03 65.08 -29.21
CA LEU A 165 9.98 64.68 -30.25
C LEU A 165 9.53 65.11 -31.65
N GLN A 166 8.24 64.89 -31.97
CA GLN A 166 7.66 65.34 -33.24
C GLN A 166 7.70 66.85 -33.40
N GLN A 167 7.40 67.60 -32.33
CA GLN A 167 7.49 69.05 -32.35
C GLN A 167 8.94 69.52 -32.53
N ALA A 168 9.89 68.91 -31.82
CA ALA A 168 11.31 69.24 -31.93
C ALA A 168 11.85 69.01 -33.35
N VAL A 169 11.38 67.97 -34.06
CA VAL A 169 11.73 67.78 -35.47
C VAL A 169 11.13 68.87 -36.36
N ARG A 170 9.85 69.24 -36.17
CA ARG A 170 9.22 70.34 -36.93
C ARG A 170 9.95 71.67 -36.73
N ASP A 171 10.32 71.97 -35.49
CA ASP A 171 11.06 73.21 -35.17
C ASP A 171 12.48 73.19 -35.75
N ALA A 172 13.16 72.04 -35.73
CA ALA A 172 14.49 71.88 -36.33
C ALA A 172 14.44 72.01 -37.85
N ASP A 173 13.42 71.45 -38.51
CA ASP A 173 13.21 71.57 -39.95
C ASP A 173 12.92 73.01 -40.37
N ALA A 174 12.06 73.73 -39.62
CA ALA A 174 11.79 75.15 -39.86
C ALA A 174 13.03 76.04 -39.73
N ARG A 175 14.00 75.65 -38.90
CA ARG A 175 15.29 76.34 -38.75
C ARG A 175 16.40 75.81 -39.66
N ASN A 176 16.12 74.81 -40.49
CA ASN A 176 17.09 74.08 -41.30
C ASN A 176 18.29 73.55 -40.48
N ASP A 177 18.05 73.14 -39.23
CA ASP A 177 19.07 72.61 -38.31
C ASP A 177 19.28 71.11 -38.55
N LEU A 178 20.08 70.81 -39.57
CA LEU A 178 20.38 69.44 -39.99
C LEU A 178 21.01 68.59 -38.87
N ALA A 179 21.83 69.18 -38.01
CA ALA A 179 22.48 68.46 -36.91
C ALA A 179 21.45 67.95 -35.88
N THR A 180 20.47 68.79 -35.53
CA THR A 180 19.36 68.38 -34.66
C THR A 180 18.45 67.36 -35.34
N LEU A 181 18.17 67.52 -36.64
CA LEU A 181 17.38 66.55 -37.40
C LEU A 181 18.04 65.16 -37.44
N MET A 182 19.35 65.08 -37.70
CA MET A 182 20.10 63.81 -37.71
C MET A 182 20.15 63.13 -36.33
N ARG A 183 20.01 63.92 -35.25
CA ARG A 183 19.94 63.39 -33.88
C ARG A 183 18.55 62.82 -33.58
N LEU A 184 17.48 63.50 -33.98
CA LEU A 184 16.10 63.12 -33.69
C LEU A 184 15.54 62.07 -34.64
N ASP A 185 16.09 61.96 -35.85
CA ASP A 185 15.76 60.93 -36.82
C ASP A 185 17.03 60.34 -37.47
N PRO A 186 17.40 59.09 -37.11
CA PRO A 186 18.62 58.47 -37.60
C PRO A 186 18.58 58.11 -39.09
N PHE A 187 17.46 58.32 -39.78
CA PHE A 187 17.30 58.02 -41.22
C PHE A 187 16.95 59.25 -42.06
N ILE A 188 17.02 60.47 -41.53
CA ILE A 188 16.59 61.67 -42.24
C ILE A 188 17.26 61.88 -43.60
N GLU A 189 18.54 61.54 -43.73
CA GLU A 189 19.29 61.62 -45.00
C GLU A 189 18.73 60.66 -46.05
N ILE A 190 18.44 59.43 -45.64
CA ILE A 190 17.89 58.37 -46.52
C ILE A 190 16.44 58.69 -46.86
N ARG A 191 15.64 59.19 -45.91
CA ARG A 191 14.25 59.61 -46.14
C ARG A 191 14.16 60.75 -47.16
N ARG A 192 15.05 61.75 -47.08
CA ARG A 192 15.08 62.88 -48.05
C ARG A 192 15.43 62.43 -49.47
N GLN A 193 16.02 61.24 -49.62
CA GLN A 193 16.36 60.62 -50.89
C GLN A 193 15.35 59.52 -51.29
N ASP A 194 14.12 59.57 -50.77
CA ASP A 194 13.07 58.58 -51.03
C ASP A 194 13.53 57.13 -50.77
N TRP A 195 14.25 56.96 -49.65
CA TRP A 195 14.85 55.69 -49.24
C TRP A 195 15.88 55.10 -50.21
N ALA A 196 16.36 55.89 -51.18
CA ALA A 196 17.52 55.53 -51.98
C ALA A 196 18.79 55.58 -51.13
N LEU A 197 19.65 54.58 -51.30
CA LEU A 197 20.98 54.61 -50.72
C LEU A 197 21.86 55.55 -51.57
N PRO A 198 22.66 56.44 -50.96
CA PRO A 198 23.64 57.23 -51.70
C PRO A 198 24.52 56.32 -52.59
N ASP A 199 24.83 56.74 -53.81
CA ASP A 199 25.62 55.96 -54.79
C ASP A 199 27.01 55.51 -54.25
N ASN A 200 27.52 56.21 -53.24
CA ASN A 200 28.81 55.94 -52.57
C ASN A 200 28.66 55.22 -51.23
N SER A 201 27.48 54.68 -50.93
CA SER A 201 27.26 53.91 -49.71
C SER A 201 28.20 52.70 -49.71
N PRO A 202 29.04 52.51 -48.68
CA PRO A 202 29.90 51.34 -48.62
C PRO A 202 29.02 50.09 -48.75
N ALA A 203 29.42 49.17 -49.64
CA ALA A 203 28.74 47.88 -49.78
C ALA A 203 28.49 47.32 -48.37
N PRO A 204 27.27 46.82 -48.07
CA PRO A 204 26.89 46.45 -46.71
C PRO A 204 28.01 45.59 -46.15
N GLN A 205 28.77 46.14 -45.19
CA GLN A 205 29.88 45.41 -44.60
C GLN A 205 29.27 44.08 -44.16
N ARG A 206 29.84 42.97 -44.65
CA ARG A 206 29.48 41.64 -44.15
C ARG A 206 29.85 41.66 -42.67
N GLY A 207 28.92 42.10 -41.83
CA GLY A 207 29.19 42.33 -40.42
C GLY A 207 29.51 40.99 -39.79
N ARG A 208 30.35 40.98 -38.76
CA ARG A 208 30.63 39.81 -37.91
C ARG A 208 29.36 39.03 -37.53
N VAL A 209 28.22 39.72 -37.44
CA VAL A 209 26.88 39.17 -37.21
C VAL A 209 26.43 38.19 -38.30
N ARG A 210 26.64 38.53 -39.57
CA ARG A 210 26.30 37.68 -40.71
C ARG A 210 27.22 36.46 -40.75
N ASP A 211 28.51 36.61 -40.45
CA ASP A 211 29.47 35.49 -40.45
C ASP A 211 29.23 34.54 -39.25
N LEU A 212 28.88 35.07 -38.07
CA LEU A 212 28.46 34.27 -36.90
C LEU A 212 27.15 33.53 -37.14
N LEU A 213 26.18 34.14 -37.84
CA LEU A 213 24.90 33.51 -38.16
C LEU A 213 24.97 32.60 -39.42
N ALA A 214 25.97 32.81 -40.28
CA ALA A 214 26.23 31.98 -41.47
C ALA A 214 27.11 30.77 -41.18
N HIS A 215 27.52 30.55 -39.93
CA HIS A 215 28.21 29.33 -39.54
C HIS A 215 27.34 28.12 -39.91
N PRO A 216 27.84 27.12 -40.65
CA PRO A 216 27.01 26.06 -41.25
C PRO A 216 26.18 25.28 -40.22
N LEU A 217 26.69 25.11 -39.00
CA LEU A 217 25.97 24.52 -37.88
C LEU A 217 24.81 25.37 -37.33
N LEU A 218 24.90 26.70 -37.41
CA LEU A 218 23.86 27.63 -36.93
C LEU A 218 22.86 28.01 -38.03
N ALA A 219 23.28 27.93 -39.30
CA ALA A 219 22.44 28.16 -40.46
C ALA A 219 21.54 26.97 -40.82
N HIS A 220 21.78 25.79 -40.23
CA HIS A 220 20.93 24.62 -40.46
C HIS A 220 19.49 24.90 -40.00
N PRO A 221 18.45 24.61 -40.81
CA PRO A 221 17.05 24.96 -40.49
C PRO A 221 16.57 24.36 -39.16
N LEU A 222 17.11 23.20 -38.77
CA LEU A 222 16.84 22.57 -37.48
C LEU A 222 17.36 23.39 -36.28
N VAL A 223 18.45 24.14 -36.44
CA VAL A 223 19.10 24.94 -35.38
C VAL A 223 18.63 26.41 -35.44
N ALA A 224 18.27 26.89 -36.63
CA ALA A 224 17.76 28.26 -36.83
C ALA A 224 16.42 28.50 -36.13
N ASN A 225 15.58 27.45 -35.99
CA ASN A 225 14.35 27.50 -35.21
C ASN A 225 14.57 26.85 -33.83
N PRO A 226 14.58 27.64 -32.72
CA PRO A 226 14.82 27.09 -31.38
C PRO A 226 13.78 26.05 -30.97
N LEU A 227 12.56 26.11 -31.52
CA LEU A 227 11.53 25.11 -31.26
C LEU A 227 11.90 23.75 -31.89
N VAL A 228 12.37 23.74 -33.13
CA VAL A 228 12.74 22.50 -33.84
C VAL A 228 13.96 21.86 -33.19
N ALA A 229 14.97 22.66 -32.85
CA ALA A 229 16.15 22.18 -32.11
C ALA A 229 15.77 21.62 -30.72
N ALA A 230 14.88 22.29 -29.99
CA ALA A 230 14.40 21.79 -28.70
C ALA A 230 13.67 20.46 -28.83
N LEU A 231 12.78 20.32 -29.82
CA LEU A 231 12.08 19.06 -30.10
C LEU A 231 13.04 17.92 -30.44
N ALA A 232 14.07 18.19 -31.26
CA ALA A 232 15.09 17.19 -31.60
C ALA A 232 15.87 16.74 -30.34
N LEU A 233 16.27 17.68 -29.48
CA LEU A 233 16.93 17.36 -28.20
C LEU A 233 16.01 16.55 -27.29
N THR A 234 14.73 16.93 -27.18
CA THR A 234 13.73 16.20 -26.40
C THR A 234 13.58 14.75 -26.85
N LEU A 235 13.46 14.52 -28.16
CA LEU A 235 13.26 13.18 -28.71
C LEU A 235 14.41 12.21 -28.38
N VAL A 236 15.63 12.72 -28.23
CA VAL A 236 16.81 11.91 -27.87
C VAL A 236 16.99 11.80 -26.36
N LEU A 237 16.94 12.92 -25.66
CA LEU A 237 17.29 12.98 -24.24
C LEU A 237 16.19 12.44 -23.33
N ALA A 238 14.90 12.64 -23.67
CA ALA A 238 13.81 12.21 -22.81
C ALA A 238 13.74 10.67 -22.67
N PRO A 239 13.78 9.87 -23.76
CA PRO A 239 13.82 8.42 -23.62
C PRO A 239 15.08 7.95 -22.91
N SER A 240 16.24 8.56 -23.21
CA SER A 240 17.52 8.18 -22.60
C SER A 240 17.54 8.39 -21.09
N LEU A 241 17.07 9.55 -20.62
CA LEU A 241 16.98 9.87 -19.20
C LEU A 241 15.92 9.05 -18.48
N TRP A 242 14.80 8.75 -19.13
CA TRP A 242 13.78 7.87 -18.58
C TRP A 242 14.31 6.43 -18.39
N VAL A 243 14.99 5.87 -19.40
CA VAL A 243 15.65 4.56 -19.29
C VAL A 243 16.71 4.57 -18.18
N ALA A 244 17.55 5.62 -18.11
CA ALA A 244 18.58 5.72 -17.09
C ALA A 244 17.99 5.80 -15.67
N ARG A 245 16.95 6.61 -15.46
CA ARG A 245 16.22 6.69 -14.17
C ARG A 245 15.65 5.34 -13.79
N ASN A 246 14.92 4.70 -14.71
CA ASN A 246 14.27 3.43 -14.43
C ASN A 246 15.26 2.29 -14.21
N ALA A 247 16.42 2.32 -14.88
CA ALA A 247 17.48 1.37 -14.59
C ALA A 247 18.07 1.58 -13.18
N ALA A 248 18.36 2.82 -12.79
CA ALA A 248 18.83 3.12 -11.44
C ALA A 248 17.80 2.73 -10.37
N ALA A 249 16.52 3.01 -10.61
CA ALA A 249 15.42 2.65 -9.74
C ALA A 249 15.25 1.12 -9.65
N ASP A 250 15.37 0.37 -10.75
CA ASP A 250 15.32 -1.10 -10.75
C ASP A 250 16.38 -1.72 -9.83
N PHE A 251 17.62 -1.20 -9.85
CA PHE A 251 18.67 -1.63 -8.93
C PHE A 251 18.34 -1.29 -7.47
N ALA A 252 17.79 -0.11 -7.20
CA ALA A 252 17.38 0.30 -5.86
C ALA A 252 16.25 -0.59 -5.32
N VAL A 253 15.20 -0.83 -6.13
CA VAL A 253 14.08 -1.70 -5.76
C VAL A 253 14.55 -3.13 -5.51
N ARG A 254 15.46 -3.66 -6.34
CA ARG A 254 16.05 -4.99 -6.10
C ARG A 254 16.81 -5.02 -4.78
N ALA A 255 17.65 -4.02 -4.51
CA ALA A 255 18.41 -3.95 -3.27
C ALA A 255 17.47 -3.92 -2.06
N GLU A 256 16.39 -3.15 -2.14
CA GLU A 256 15.38 -3.05 -1.10
C GLU A 256 14.58 -4.34 -0.93
N ALA A 257 14.16 -4.98 -2.02
CA ALA A 257 13.49 -6.28 -1.97
C ALA A 257 14.37 -7.34 -1.29
N LYS A 258 15.68 -7.36 -1.61
CA LYS A 258 16.65 -8.23 -0.93
C LYS A 258 16.85 -7.86 0.54
N ARG A 259 16.80 -6.58 0.90
CA ARG A 259 16.91 -6.10 2.28
C ARG A 259 15.70 -6.53 3.11
N LEU A 260 14.49 -6.38 2.57
CA LEU A 260 13.25 -6.80 3.22
C LEU A 260 13.14 -8.33 3.32
N ASN A 261 13.61 -9.03 2.28
CA ASN A 261 13.63 -10.49 2.23
C ASN A 261 12.28 -11.15 2.54
N THR A 262 11.21 -10.62 1.94
CA THR A 262 9.85 -11.16 2.04
C THR A 262 9.32 -11.62 0.68
N GLU A 263 8.37 -12.54 0.69
CA GLU A 263 7.72 -13.02 -0.54
C GLU A 263 7.02 -11.86 -1.28
N SER A 264 6.40 -10.93 -0.54
CA SER A 264 5.72 -9.76 -1.09
C SER A 264 6.67 -8.83 -1.85
N ALA A 265 7.82 -8.49 -1.28
CA ALA A 265 8.78 -7.57 -1.88
C ALA A 265 9.40 -8.16 -3.15
N TYR A 266 9.71 -9.47 -3.16
CA TYR A 266 10.20 -10.16 -4.33
C TYR A 266 9.13 -10.22 -5.45
N THR A 267 7.88 -10.51 -5.09
CA THR A 267 6.76 -10.54 -6.05
C THR A 267 6.48 -9.15 -6.63
N ALA A 268 6.59 -8.10 -5.81
CA ALA A 268 6.44 -6.73 -6.23
C ALA A 268 7.54 -6.33 -7.24
N TYR A 269 8.80 -6.70 -6.98
CA TYR A 269 9.87 -6.55 -7.96
C TYR A 269 9.63 -7.36 -9.24
N ILE A 270 9.15 -8.61 -9.16
CA ILE A 270 8.86 -9.43 -10.35
C ILE A 270 7.81 -8.78 -11.25
N ARG A 271 6.83 -8.07 -10.67
CA ARG A 271 5.77 -7.38 -11.39
C ARG A 271 6.25 -6.07 -12.03
N ASN A 272 7.06 -5.31 -11.31
CA ASN A 272 7.41 -3.93 -11.69
C ASN A 272 8.81 -3.79 -12.30
N GLY A 273 9.75 -4.66 -11.94
CA GLY A 273 11.15 -4.64 -12.36
C GLY A 273 11.40 -5.35 -13.69
N TRP A 274 12.64 -5.25 -14.17
CA TRP A 274 13.06 -5.74 -15.48
C TRP A 274 14.34 -6.57 -15.45
N PHE A 275 15.45 -6.06 -14.91
CA PHE A 275 16.77 -6.66 -15.14
C PHE A 275 16.99 -7.99 -14.41
N HIS A 276 16.44 -8.14 -13.20
CA HIS A 276 16.71 -9.30 -12.33
C HIS A 276 15.48 -10.17 -12.09
N VAL A 277 14.46 -10.10 -12.94
CA VAL A 277 13.20 -10.84 -12.75
C VAL A 277 13.44 -12.35 -12.62
N ARG A 278 14.35 -12.92 -13.42
CA ARG A 278 14.66 -14.36 -13.37
C ARG A 278 15.30 -14.77 -12.05
N GLU A 279 16.27 -13.99 -11.58
CA GLU A 279 16.95 -14.21 -10.30
C GLU A 279 15.97 -14.12 -9.13
N MET A 280 15.17 -13.04 -9.08
CA MET A 280 14.21 -12.83 -8.01
C MET A 280 13.13 -13.91 -8.01
N ARG A 281 12.63 -14.31 -9.20
CA ARG A 281 11.66 -15.41 -9.32
C ARG A 281 12.21 -16.74 -8.81
N ALA A 282 13.46 -17.06 -9.13
CA ALA A 282 14.11 -18.28 -8.64
C ALA A 282 14.32 -18.27 -7.11
N ALA A 283 14.46 -17.09 -6.50
CA ALA A 283 14.66 -16.95 -5.07
C ALA A 283 13.35 -16.92 -4.24
N VAL A 284 12.20 -16.58 -4.84
CA VAL A 284 10.90 -16.47 -4.16
C VAL A 284 10.59 -17.68 -3.25
N PRO A 285 10.69 -18.94 -3.70
CA PRO A 285 10.30 -20.09 -2.86
C PRO A 285 11.14 -20.18 -1.58
N ARG A 286 12.44 -19.86 -1.66
CA ARG A 286 13.36 -19.89 -0.51
C ARG A 286 13.10 -18.74 0.46
N VAL A 287 12.77 -17.56 -0.05
CA VAL A 287 12.41 -16.40 0.76
C VAL A 287 11.09 -16.64 1.49
N ALA A 288 10.08 -17.16 0.78
CA ALA A 288 8.79 -17.53 1.36
C ALA A 288 8.94 -18.60 2.46
N LEU A 289 9.84 -19.58 2.28
CA LEU A 289 10.16 -20.56 3.32
C LEU A 289 10.73 -19.88 4.58
N ALA A 290 11.73 -19.00 4.43
CA ALA A 290 12.33 -18.32 5.57
C ALA A 290 11.30 -17.46 6.34
N GLU A 291 10.43 -16.77 5.61
CA GLU A 291 9.33 -15.98 6.19
C GLU A 291 8.35 -16.85 6.97
N VAL A 292 7.91 -17.97 6.39
CA VAL A 292 6.95 -18.90 7.01
C VAL A 292 7.55 -19.61 8.22
N ILE A 293 8.83 -19.97 8.20
CA ILE A 293 9.54 -20.52 9.37
C ILE A 293 9.45 -19.53 10.54
N GLY A 294 9.61 -18.22 10.29
CA GLY A 294 9.49 -17.19 11.32
C GLY A 294 8.10 -17.10 11.98
N ARG A 295 7.04 -17.56 11.32
CA ARG A 295 5.66 -17.56 11.84
C ARG A 295 5.36 -18.72 12.79
N ASN A 296 6.22 -19.74 12.85
CA ASN A 296 6.07 -20.92 13.72
C ASN A 296 4.72 -21.67 13.56
N SER A 297 4.23 -21.83 12.33
CA SER A 297 2.99 -22.54 12.03
C SER A 297 3.20 -23.71 11.06
N VAL A 298 2.71 -24.89 11.46
CA VAL A 298 2.70 -26.11 10.63
C VAL A 298 1.74 -25.95 9.45
N ALA A 299 0.58 -25.34 9.68
CA ALA A 299 -0.41 -25.11 8.62
C ALA A 299 0.15 -24.23 7.49
N GLU A 300 0.87 -23.17 7.85
CA GLU A 300 1.53 -22.27 6.88
C GLU A 300 2.68 -22.99 6.14
N LEU A 301 3.50 -23.78 6.83
CA LEU A 301 4.56 -24.60 6.19
C LEU A 301 3.97 -25.60 5.18
N ARG A 302 2.87 -26.27 5.55
CA ARG A 302 2.15 -27.18 4.63
C ARG A 302 1.49 -26.42 3.48
N ALA A 303 0.95 -25.24 3.72
CA ALA A 303 0.41 -24.37 2.67
C ALA A 303 1.49 -23.91 1.68
N LEU A 304 2.70 -23.61 2.19
CA LEU A 304 3.86 -23.29 1.37
C LEU A 304 4.26 -24.46 0.46
N LEU A 305 4.33 -25.69 1.00
CA LEU A 305 4.67 -26.88 0.20
C LEU A 305 3.65 -27.18 -0.90
N ARG A 306 2.37 -26.84 -0.68
CA ARG A 306 1.34 -26.91 -1.74
C ARG A 306 1.50 -25.83 -2.80
N ARG A 307 1.99 -24.66 -2.41
CA ARG A 307 2.24 -23.52 -3.32
C ARG A 307 3.49 -23.72 -4.18
N TYR A 308 4.50 -24.38 -3.63
CA TYR A 308 5.82 -24.61 -4.23
C TYR A 308 6.19 -26.10 -4.22
N PRO A 309 5.44 -26.96 -4.94
CA PRO A 309 5.63 -28.42 -4.86
C PRO A 309 6.93 -28.91 -5.50
N ASP A 310 7.50 -28.20 -6.48
CA ASP A 310 8.67 -28.66 -7.25
C ASP A 310 9.96 -27.90 -6.96
N ASP A 311 9.95 -26.96 -6.01
CA ASP A 311 11.07 -26.05 -5.73
C ASP A 311 12.12 -26.60 -4.73
N GLY A 312 12.04 -27.90 -4.41
CA GLY A 312 13.00 -28.58 -3.53
C GLY A 312 12.97 -28.08 -2.07
N LEU A 313 11.81 -27.60 -1.59
CA LEU A 313 11.63 -27.07 -0.23
C LEU A 313 11.26 -28.15 0.79
N GLN A 314 10.91 -29.37 0.35
CA GLN A 314 10.32 -30.44 1.16
C GLN A 314 11.19 -30.80 2.36
N ALA A 315 12.50 -30.94 2.15
CA ALA A 315 13.42 -31.34 3.21
C ALA A 315 13.53 -30.28 4.32
N ASP A 316 13.62 -29.00 3.94
CA ASP A 316 13.81 -27.91 4.90
C ASP A 316 12.50 -27.55 5.62
N ALA A 317 11.38 -27.53 4.89
CA ALA A 317 10.06 -27.39 5.51
C ALA A 317 9.74 -28.58 6.43
N GLY A 318 10.09 -29.81 6.02
CA GLY A 318 9.93 -31.02 6.84
C GLY A 318 10.72 -30.93 8.15
N LYS A 319 11.98 -30.47 8.11
CA LYS A 319 12.76 -30.20 9.33
C LYS A 319 12.11 -29.15 10.22
N ALA A 320 11.59 -28.06 9.64
CA ALA A 320 10.92 -27.01 10.41
C ALA A 320 9.63 -27.51 11.07
N ILE A 321 8.82 -28.29 10.34
CA ILE A 321 7.62 -28.96 10.88
C ILE A 321 8.03 -29.87 12.05
N HIS A 322 9.05 -30.70 11.87
CA HIS A 322 9.54 -31.61 12.91
C HIS A 322 9.95 -30.88 14.19
N VAL A 323 10.67 -29.77 14.07
CA VAL A 323 11.05 -28.92 15.21
C VAL A 323 9.82 -28.39 15.96
N LEU A 324 8.76 -27.99 15.24
CA LEU A 324 7.52 -27.52 15.88
C LEU A 324 6.83 -28.64 16.68
N TYR A 325 6.75 -29.86 16.12
CA TYR A 325 6.20 -31.02 16.83
C TYR A 325 7.08 -31.42 18.03
N ALA A 326 8.40 -31.43 17.89
CA ALA A 326 9.33 -31.73 18.98
C ALA A 326 9.23 -30.70 20.12
N ASN A 327 9.11 -29.41 19.79
CA ASN A 327 8.89 -28.35 20.77
C ASN A 327 7.55 -28.50 21.49
N ALA A 328 6.48 -28.88 20.78
CA ALA A 328 5.18 -29.13 21.37
C ALA A 328 5.20 -30.36 22.30
N LEU A 329 5.90 -31.43 21.91
CA LEU A 329 6.13 -32.60 22.76
C LEU A 329 6.90 -32.20 24.03
N ALA A 330 7.98 -31.43 23.92
CA ALA A 330 8.74 -30.98 25.08
C ALA A 330 7.88 -30.14 26.05
N LYS A 331 7.04 -29.24 25.52
CA LYS A 331 6.05 -28.48 26.33
C LYS A 331 5.03 -29.40 27.00
N PHE A 332 4.58 -30.44 26.31
CA PHE A 332 3.69 -31.44 26.88
C PHE A 332 4.37 -32.19 28.01
N THR A 333 5.58 -32.75 27.80
CA THR A 333 6.35 -33.47 28.82
C THR A 333 6.55 -32.63 30.08
N ALA A 334 6.78 -31.32 29.95
CA ALA A 334 6.91 -30.42 31.10
C ALA A 334 5.62 -30.23 31.91
N GLN A 335 4.45 -30.48 31.33
CA GLN A 335 3.14 -30.33 31.98
C GLN A 335 2.44 -31.67 32.26
N ALA A 336 2.87 -32.74 31.60
CA ALA A 336 2.27 -34.06 31.67
C ALA A 336 2.44 -34.69 33.04
N THR A 337 1.48 -35.52 33.44
CA THR A 337 1.65 -36.32 34.66
C THR A 337 2.87 -37.23 34.56
N THR A 338 3.57 -37.40 35.67
CA THR A 338 4.71 -38.32 35.78
C THR A 338 4.33 -39.67 36.36
N SER A 339 3.05 -39.87 36.72
CA SER A 339 2.55 -41.10 37.33
C SER A 339 2.39 -42.26 36.35
N ASP A 340 2.31 -41.97 35.05
CA ASP A 340 2.05 -42.95 34.00
C ASP A 340 3.08 -42.83 32.86
N PRO A 341 4.04 -43.76 32.74
CA PRO A 341 5.04 -43.74 31.68
C PRO A 341 4.44 -44.07 30.28
N VAL A 342 3.30 -44.76 30.21
CA VAL A 342 2.64 -45.13 28.94
C VAL A 342 2.06 -43.91 28.24
N LEU A 343 1.65 -42.89 29.01
CA LEU A 343 1.11 -41.65 28.47
C LEU A 343 2.11 -40.94 27.55
N LEU A 344 3.35 -40.76 28.00
CA LEU A 344 4.37 -40.03 27.22
C LEU A 344 4.67 -40.76 25.91
N ALA A 345 4.84 -42.08 25.96
CA ALA A 345 5.06 -42.89 24.77
C ALA A 345 3.88 -42.82 23.78
N SER A 346 2.65 -42.82 24.30
CA SER A 346 1.42 -42.71 23.49
C SER A 346 1.31 -41.33 22.83
N MET A 347 1.66 -40.26 23.55
CA MET A 347 1.64 -38.90 23.03
C MET A 347 2.74 -38.64 21.99
N GLU A 348 3.95 -39.19 22.19
CA GLU A 348 5.00 -39.16 21.16
C GLU A 348 4.54 -39.85 19.89
N LYS A 349 3.93 -41.05 20.02
CA LYS A 349 3.38 -41.79 18.88
C LYS A 349 2.26 -41.01 18.19
N LEU A 350 1.34 -40.41 18.95
CA LEU A 350 0.28 -39.57 18.42
C LEU A 350 0.85 -38.43 17.57
N LEU A 351 1.76 -37.64 18.12
CA LEU A 351 2.35 -36.50 17.42
C LEU A 351 3.09 -36.91 16.15
N ARG A 352 3.78 -38.06 16.17
CA ARG A 352 4.43 -38.62 14.98
C ARG A 352 3.42 -38.95 13.87
N VAL A 353 2.26 -39.51 14.23
CA VAL A 353 1.19 -39.81 13.27
C VAL A 353 0.58 -38.52 12.69
N LEU A 354 0.34 -37.50 13.53
CA LEU A 354 -0.19 -36.20 13.07
C LEU A 354 0.83 -35.43 12.20
N GLU A 355 2.13 -35.58 12.50
CA GLU A 355 3.22 -35.02 11.70
C GLU A 355 3.22 -35.63 10.29
N GLN A 356 3.17 -36.97 10.22
CA GLN A 356 3.20 -37.75 8.97
C GLN A 356 1.92 -37.61 8.14
N SER A 357 0.75 -37.62 8.78
CA SER A 357 -0.55 -37.59 8.08
C SER A 357 -0.85 -36.24 7.45
N GLY A 358 -0.33 -35.15 8.04
CA GLY A 358 -0.73 -33.81 7.63
C GLY A 358 -1.97 -33.26 8.34
N ASP A 359 -2.64 -34.08 9.15
CA ASP A 359 -3.91 -33.76 9.81
C ASP A 359 -3.70 -33.60 11.32
N PRO A 360 -3.95 -32.41 11.91
CA PRO A 360 -3.82 -32.19 13.35
C PRO A 360 -5.02 -32.75 14.15
N LEU A 361 -6.08 -33.23 13.50
CA LEU A 361 -7.31 -33.63 14.15
C LEU A 361 -7.14 -34.91 14.99
N VAL A 362 -7.60 -34.84 16.23
CA VAL A 362 -7.75 -35.98 17.14
C VAL A 362 -9.21 -36.04 17.58
N ALA A 363 -9.88 -37.13 17.24
CA ALA A 363 -11.29 -37.29 17.52
C ALA A 363 -11.54 -37.60 19.01
N ILE A 364 -12.52 -36.95 19.62
CA ILE A 364 -13.07 -37.34 20.92
C ILE A 364 -14.37 -38.09 20.64
N HIS A 365 -14.42 -39.36 21.06
CA HIS A 365 -15.58 -40.21 20.85
C HIS A 365 -16.13 -40.67 22.20
N PHE A 366 -17.44 -40.49 22.41
CA PHE A 366 -18.13 -40.98 23.60
C PHE A 366 -18.93 -42.23 23.26
N THR A 367 -18.62 -43.34 23.92
CA THR A 367 -19.39 -44.58 23.82
C THR A 367 -20.38 -44.65 24.97
N ARG A 368 -21.64 -44.39 24.65
CA ARG A 368 -22.77 -44.36 25.60
C ARG A 368 -23.25 -45.79 25.94
N PRO A 369 -23.89 -46.00 27.11
CA PRO A 369 -24.52 -47.28 27.42
C PRO A 369 -25.65 -47.60 26.43
N GLY A 370 -25.70 -48.84 25.98
CA GLY A 370 -26.72 -49.32 25.04
C GLY A 370 -28.09 -49.47 25.69
N GLY A 371 -29.15 -49.55 24.87
CA GLY A 371 -30.53 -49.74 25.37
C GLY A 371 -30.71 -50.99 26.22
N GLU A 372 -30.02 -52.09 25.88
CA GLU A 372 -30.00 -53.33 26.67
C GLU A 372 -29.39 -53.12 28.07
N GLN A 373 -28.22 -52.47 28.14
CA GLN A 373 -27.55 -52.16 29.41
C GLN A 373 -28.40 -51.25 30.31
N LEU A 374 -29.12 -50.30 29.70
CA LEU A 374 -30.04 -49.42 30.41
C LEU A 374 -31.30 -50.15 30.88
N ALA A 375 -31.79 -51.14 30.12
CA ALA A 375 -32.90 -51.99 30.53
C ALA A 375 -32.52 -52.93 31.69
N GLU A 376 -31.30 -53.49 31.65
CA GLU A 376 -30.73 -54.27 32.76
C GLU A 376 -30.60 -53.44 34.04
N LEU A 377 -30.17 -52.17 33.92
CA LEU A 377 -30.14 -51.23 35.03
C LEU A 377 -31.53 -51.08 35.67
N ASP A 378 -32.57 -50.81 34.89
CA ASP A 378 -33.92 -50.66 35.44
C ASP A 378 -34.48 -51.98 36.02
N ALA A 379 -34.13 -53.13 35.42
CA ALA A 379 -34.51 -54.44 35.96
C ALA A 379 -33.90 -54.67 37.35
N SER A 380 -32.62 -54.32 37.53
CA SER A 380 -31.93 -54.40 38.83
C SER A 380 -32.55 -53.45 39.87
N ILE A 381 -32.96 -52.25 39.46
CA ILE A 381 -33.64 -51.28 40.33
C ILE A 381 -34.98 -51.85 40.83
N LYS A 382 -35.73 -52.51 39.95
CA LYS A 382 -37.02 -53.13 40.29
C LYS A 382 -36.87 -54.30 41.26
N GLU A 383 -35.74 -54.98 41.26
CA GLU A 383 -35.42 -55.99 42.26
C GLU A 383 -35.18 -55.35 43.63
N SER A 384 -34.37 -54.29 43.69
CA SER A 384 -34.17 -53.52 44.93
C SER A 384 -35.46 -52.89 45.48
N GLU A 385 -36.42 -52.52 44.63
CA GLU A 385 -37.74 -52.03 45.07
C GLU A 385 -38.48 -53.06 45.95
N LYS A 386 -38.33 -54.36 45.65
CA LYS A 386 -38.94 -55.44 46.47
C LYS A 386 -38.31 -55.54 47.86
N GLU A 387 -37.00 -55.29 47.96
CA GLU A 387 -36.25 -55.38 49.21
C GLU A 387 -36.51 -54.17 50.11
N VAL A 388 -36.57 -52.97 49.52
CA VAL A 388 -36.77 -51.71 50.25
C VAL A 388 -38.24 -51.48 50.64
N GLY A 389 -39.18 -52.11 49.92
CA GLY A 389 -40.62 -51.95 50.16
C GLY A 389 -41.13 -50.54 49.82
N ARG A 390 -40.41 -49.78 48.99
CA ARG A 390 -40.81 -48.46 48.48
C ARG A 390 -40.55 -48.36 47.00
N LYS A 391 -41.40 -47.59 46.31
CA LYS A 391 -41.24 -47.35 44.87
C LYS A 391 -39.93 -46.64 44.58
N ILE A 392 -39.05 -47.31 43.82
CA ILE A 392 -37.80 -46.73 43.33
C ILE A 392 -38.03 -46.19 41.93
N ILE A 393 -37.63 -44.94 41.70
CA ILE A 393 -37.76 -44.30 40.39
C ILE A 393 -36.75 -44.91 39.40
N PRO A 394 -37.16 -45.32 38.18
CA PRO A 394 -36.24 -45.82 37.15
C PRO A 394 -35.15 -44.81 36.77
N ALA A 395 -33.94 -45.29 36.50
CA ALA A 395 -32.80 -44.41 36.22
C ALA A 395 -32.53 -44.26 34.72
N SER A 396 -32.84 -45.28 33.90
CA SER A 396 -32.42 -45.38 32.50
C SER A 396 -32.75 -44.16 31.65
N VAL A 397 -33.94 -43.59 31.82
CA VAL A 397 -34.48 -42.45 31.05
C VAL A 397 -33.60 -41.20 31.20
N HIS A 398 -32.79 -41.12 32.26
CA HIS A 398 -31.93 -39.98 32.54
C HIS A 398 -30.50 -40.14 31.99
N PHE A 399 -30.16 -41.29 31.42
CA PHE A 399 -28.85 -41.60 30.83
C PHE A 399 -28.91 -41.85 29.31
N GLY A 400 -30.05 -41.53 28.68
CA GLY A 400 -30.22 -41.60 27.23
C GLY A 400 -29.45 -40.52 26.44
N ASN A 401 -29.62 -40.55 25.12
CA ASN A 401 -28.83 -39.74 24.18
C ASN A 401 -28.92 -38.22 24.41
N ASP A 402 -30.10 -37.71 24.72
CA ASP A 402 -30.34 -36.26 24.81
C ASP A 402 -29.80 -35.67 26.12
N SER A 403 -29.73 -36.47 27.19
CA SER A 403 -29.29 -35.99 28.51
C SER A 403 -27.77 -36.02 28.68
N ALA A 404 -27.06 -36.93 28.00
CA ALA A 404 -25.60 -37.06 28.11
C ALA A 404 -24.82 -36.00 27.30
N ALA A 405 -25.36 -35.58 26.14
CA ALA A 405 -24.64 -34.73 25.20
C ALA A 405 -24.09 -33.41 25.79
N PRO A 406 -24.82 -32.66 26.66
CA PRO A 406 -24.28 -31.45 27.28
C PRO A 406 -23.08 -31.73 28.21
N ARG A 407 -23.06 -32.89 28.87
CA ARG A 407 -21.99 -33.30 29.79
C ARG A 407 -20.73 -33.72 29.02
N GLU A 408 -20.92 -34.51 27.97
CA GLU A 408 -19.88 -34.89 27.03
C GLU A 408 -19.22 -33.65 26.39
N ALA A 409 -20.04 -32.68 25.95
CA ALA A 409 -19.55 -31.42 25.39
C ALA A 409 -18.69 -30.64 26.39
N ARG A 410 -19.08 -30.58 27.67
CA ARG A 410 -18.31 -29.91 28.74
C ARG A 410 -16.95 -30.57 28.94
N ILE A 411 -16.89 -31.90 28.96
CA ILE A 411 -15.63 -32.66 29.08
C ILE A 411 -14.73 -32.39 27.87
N ALA A 412 -15.29 -32.49 26.66
CA ALA A 412 -14.54 -32.24 25.43
C ALA A 412 -13.99 -30.82 25.36
N GLN A 413 -14.79 -29.81 25.74
CA GLN A 413 -14.35 -28.42 25.82
C GLN A 413 -13.24 -28.21 26.84
N GLY A 414 -13.33 -28.83 28.02
CA GLY A 414 -12.27 -28.79 29.04
C GLY A 414 -10.97 -29.41 28.56
N LEU A 415 -11.04 -30.57 27.91
CA LEU A 415 -9.87 -31.22 27.28
C LEU A 415 -9.28 -30.35 26.16
N GLN A 416 -10.10 -29.83 25.26
CA GLN A 416 -9.67 -28.92 24.21
C GLN A 416 -8.96 -27.69 24.79
N ALA A 417 -9.53 -27.08 25.83
CA ALA A 417 -8.94 -25.91 26.48
C ALA A 417 -7.58 -26.23 27.11
N ALA A 418 -7.48 -27.36 27.81
CA ALA A 418 -6.23 -27.82 28.42
C ALA A 418 -5.14 -28.09 27.37
N PHE A 419 -5.45 -28.82 26.30
CA PHE A 419 -4.48 -29.13 25.25
C PHE A 419 -4.03 -27.89 24.47
N ARG A 420 -4.91 -26.92 24.23
CA ARG A 420 -4.57 -25.64 23.58
C ARG A 420 -3.55 -24.80 24.34
N THR A 421 -3.35 -25.05 25.64
CA THR A 421 -2.27 -24.37 26.39
C THR A 421 -0.87 -24.83 26.00
N ILE A 422 -0.76 -26.02 25.40
CA ILE A 422 0.49 -26.68 25.03
C ILE A 422 0.65 -26.70 23.50
N PHE A 423 -0.41 -27.12 22.82
CA PHE A 423 -0.43 -27.38 21.39
C PHE A 423 -1.14 -26.25 20.63
N PRO A 424 -0.47 -25.64 19.66
CA PRO A 424 -1.15 -24.89 18.60
C PRO A 424 -2.17 -25.78 17.87
N ASN A 425 -3.28 -25.20 17.42
CA ASN A 425 -4.36 -25.94 16.74
C ASN A 425 -3.92 -26.61 15.42
N ASP A 426 -2.82 -26.17 14.81
CA ASP A 426 -2.25 -26.76 13.60
C ASP A 426 -1.23 -27.88 13.87
N VAL A 427 -0.90 -28.14 15.14
CA VAL A 427 -0.11 -29.28 15.60
C VAL A 427 -1.03 -30.40 16.09
N LEU A 428 -1.97 -30.06 16.98
CA LEU A 428 -2.96 -30.97 17.55
C LEU A 428 -4.25 -30.21 17.85
N ASN A 429 -5.38 -30.71 17.36
CA ASN A 429 -6.70 -30.17 17.59
C ASN A 429 -7.67 -31.29 17.99
N LEU A 430 -8.22 -31.20 19.19
CA LEU A 430 -9.24 -32.14 19.66
C LEU A 430 -10.61 -31.72 19.16
N ALA A 431 -11.43 -32.64 18.64
CA ALA A 431 -12.83 -32.35 18.30
C ALA A 431 -13.75 -33.53 18.55
N VAL A 432 -14.98 -33.27 19.00
CA VAL A 432 -16.00 -34.33 19.15
C VAL A 432 -16.50 -34.75 17.78
N THR A 433 -16.47 -36.06 17.50
CA THR A 433 -16.95 -36.62 16.23
C THR A 433 -18.07 -37.63 16.46
N ALA A 434 -19.19 -37.45 15.76
CA ALA A 434 -20.36 -38.34 15.88
C ALA A 434 -20.12 -39.73 15.25
N LYS A 435 -19.25 -39.81 14.24
CA LYS A 435 -18.93 -41.06 13.53
C LYS A 435 -17.58 -41.58 13.99
N SER A 436 -17.50 -42.89 14.22
CA SER A 436 -16.26 -43.61 14.44
C SER A 436 -15.51 -43.68 13.10
N ASP A 437 -14.70 -42.67 12.82
CA ASP A 437 -13.67 -42.79 11.77
C ASP A 437 -12.52 -43.61 12.35
N THR A 438 -12.17 -44.70 11.66
CA THR A 438 -11.13 -45.62 12.12
C THR A 438 -9.73 -45.16 11.70
N HIS A 439 -9.64 -44.17 10.81
CA HIS A 439 -8.36 -43.69 10.28
C HIS A 439 -7.76 -42.54 11.09
N LEU A 440 -8.56 -41.85 11.91
CA LEU A 440 -8.10 -40.74 12.75
C LEU A 440 -7.67 -41.25 14.13
N PRO A 441 -6.59 -40.71 14.71
CA PRO A 441 -6.31 -40.91 16.12
C PRO A 441 -7.48 -40.41 16.97
N ARG A 442 -7.82 -41.14 18.04
CA ARG A 442 -9.00 -40.83 18.84
C ARG A 442 -8.81 -41.08 20.33
N LEU A 443 -9.42 -40.22 21.14
CA LEU A 443 -9.67 -40.44 22.55
C LEU A 443 -11.08 -40.99 22.70
N ASN A 444 -11.19 -42.29 22.93
CA ASN A 444 -12.46 -42.99 23.15
C ASN A 444 -12.78 -42.98 24.65
N ILE A 445 -13.95 -42.47 25.03
CA ILE A 445 -14.43 -42.40 26.40
C ILE A 445 -15.72 -43.22 26.47
N ARG A 446 -15.63 -44.43 27.00
CA ARG A 446 -16.76 -45.31 27.27
C ARG A 446 -17.23 -45.12 28.70
N TYR A 447 -18.54 -45.11 28.91
CA TYR A 447 -19.10 -45.12 30.26
C TYR A 447 -20.22 -46.12 30.44
N GLN A 448 -20.28 -46.70 31.64
CA GLN A 448 -21.29 -47.66 32.08
C GLN A 448 -21.91 -47.16 33.38
N ILE A 449 -23.22 -47.38 33.53
CA ILE A 449 -23.98 -46.99 34.72
C ILE A 449 -24.55 -48.27 35.34
N ALA A 450 -24.30 -48.47 36.63
CA ALA A 450 -24.76 -49.63 37.39
C ALA A 450 -25.35 -49.17 38.73
N PRO A 451 -26.27 -49.93 39.35
CA PRO A 451 -26.73 -49.61 40.71
C PRO A 451 -25.58 -49.76 41.71
N SER A 452 -25.50 -48.88 42.69
CA SER A 452 -24.52 -48.99 43.79
C SER A 452 -24.99 -49.90 44.93
N GLY A 453 -26.28 -50.23 44.97
CA GLY A 453 -26.95 -50.84 46.11
C GLY A 453 -27.34 -49.85 47.22
N ALA A 454 -26.88 -48.60 47.15
CA ALA A 454 -27.32 -47.55 48.07
C ALA A 454 -28.70 -47.04 47.66
N VAL A 455 -29.53 -46.69 48.65
CA VAL A 455 -30.87 -46.15 48.43
C VAL A 455 -31.04 -44.86 49.21
N TYR A 456 -31.46 -43.81 48.51
CA TYR A 456 -31.64 -42.47 49.04
C TYR A 456 -33.12 -42.18 49.23
N PHE A 457 -33.43 -41.58 50.37
CA PHE A 457 -34.77 -41.14 50.72
C PHE A 457 -34.79 -39.62 50.78
N SER A 458 -35.87 -39.01 50.29
CA SER A 458 -36.06 -37.57 50.42
C SER A 458 -36.55 -37.24 51.82
N GLU A 459 -35.84 -36.37 52.55
CA GLU A 459 -36.27 -35.89 53.88
C GLU A 459 -37.66 -35.23 53.86
N LYS A 460 -38.07 -34.72 52.69
CA LYS A 460 -39.33 -34.00 52.47
C LYS A 460 -40.45 -34.86 51.89
N SER A 461 -40.18 -36.10 51.49
CA SER A 461 -41.15 -36.98 50.82
C SER A 461 -40.85 -38.44 51.19
N ASN A 462 -41.78 -39.07 51.92
CA ASN A 462 -41.59 -40.43 52.43
C ASN A 462 -41.87 -41.53 51.38
N ASP A 463 -42.56 -41.20 50.29
CA ASP A 463 -43.09 -42.20 49.35
C ASP A 463 -42.15 -42.51 48.18
N ARG A 464 -41.03 -41.79 48.05
CA ARG A 464 -40.09 -41.92 46.93
C ARG A 464 -38.71 -42.34 47.42
N ALA A 465 -38.14 -43.33 46.74
CA ALA A 465 -36.75 -43.75 46.91
C ALA A 465 -36.00 -43.63 45.58
N PHE A 466 -34.70 -43.34 45.68
CA PHE A 466 -33.79 -43.23 44.53
C PHE A 466 -32.64 -44.20 44.73
N VAL A 467 -32.22 -44.89 43.67
CA VAL A 467 -31.04 -45.75 43.74
C VAL A 467 -29.78 -44.91 43.56
N GLY A 468 -28.72 -45.22 44.29
CA GLY A 468 -27.39 -44.73 43.99
C GLY A 468 -26.85 -45.35 42.72
N LEU A 469 -26.13 -44.56 41.93
CA LEU A 469 -25.56 -45.01 40.67
C LEU A 469 -24.04 -44.95 40.72
N VAL A 470 -23.42 -46.05 40.31
CA VAL A 470 -21.99 -46.13 40.03
C VAL A 470 -21.78 -45.83 38.56
N ALA A 471 -20.97 -44.82 38.26
CA ALA A 471 -20.50 -44.54 36.91
C ALA A 471 -19.08 -45.07 36.73
N ARG A 472 -18.89 -45.98 35.79
CA ARG A 472 -17.56 -46.49 35.39
C ARG A 472 -17.18 -45.87 34.07
N PHE A 473 -16.04 -45.20 34.01
CA PHE A 473 -15.50 -44.59 32.81
C PHE A 473 -14.22 -45.31 32.40
N GLN A 474 -14.11 -45.62 31.11
CA GLN A 474 -12.93 -46.22 30.49
C GLN A 474 -12.52 -45.33 29.34
N SER A 475 -11.35 -44.73 29.43
CA SER A 475 -10.81 -43.85 28.40
C SER A 475 -9.60 -44.51 27.76
N ALA A 476 -9.51 -44.46 26.43
CA ALA A 476 -8.37 -44.96 25.68
C ALA A 476 -7.93 -43.98 24.60
N LEU A 477 -6.64 -43.67 24.54
CA LEU A 477 -6.04 -42.93 23.42
C LEU A 477 -5.56 -43.93 22.37
N GLU A 478 -6.33 -44.06 21.30
CA GLU A 478 -6.10 -44.99 20.20
C GLU A 478 -5.43 -44.25 19.04
N VAL A 479 -4.25 -44.73 18.62
CA VAL A 479 -3.45 -44.13 17.54
C VAL A 479 -3.23 -45.19 16.46
N GLY A 480 -4.16 -45.32 15.51
CA GLY A 480 -4.16 -46.43 14.54
C GLY A 480 -4.25 -47.80 15.23
N ASP A 481 -3.60 -48.82 14.68
CA ASP A 481 -3.63 -50.21 15.18
C ASP A 481 -2.69 -50.46 16.39
N THR A 482 -2.63 -49.52 17.33
CA THR A 482 -1.74 -49.66 18.49
C THR A 482 -2.23 -50.77 19.42
N VAL A 483 -1.37 -51.76 19.67
CA VAL A 483 -1.65 -52.89 20.58
C VAL A 483 -1.86 -52.43 22.02
N ASP A 484 -1.09 -51.42 22.45
CA ASP A 484 -1.13 -50.87 23.81
C ASP A 484 -1.52 -49.37 23.79
N PRO A 485 -2.83 -49.04 23.67
CA PRO A 485 -3.27 -47.67 23.82
C PRO A 485 -3.09 -47.21 25.28
N TRP A 486 -2.82 -45.92 25.49
CA TRP A 486 -2.92 -45.34 26.83
C TRP A 486 -4.34 -45.51 27.35
N ARG A 487 -4.49 -45.97 28.59
CA ARG A 487 -5.78 -46.26 29.22
C ARG A 487 -5.91 -45.51 30.53
N PHE A 488 -7.11 -45.00 30.78
CA PHE A 488 -7.49 -44.39 32.03
C PHE A 488 -8.87 -44.90 32.44
N ASP A 489 -8.91 -45.63 33.55
CA ASP A 489 -10.14 -46.17 34.11
C ASP A 489 -10.46 -45.45 35.42
N MET A 490 -11.73 -45.10 35.61
CA MET A 490 -12.20 -44.55 36.88
C MET A 490 -13.61 -45.00 37.21
N GLN A 491 -13.89 -45.06 38.51
CA GLN A 491 -15.20 -45.39 39.04
C GLN A 491 -15.63 -44.28 39.98
N VAL A 492 -16.82 -43.73 39.76
CA VAL A 492 -17.46 -42.77 40.65
C VAL A 492 -18.57 -43.47 41.39
N VAL A 493 -18.42 -43.60 42.70
CA VAL A 493 -19.46 -44.08 43.60
C VAL A 493 -20.33 -42.91 44.06
N PRO A 494 -21.64 -43.13 44.31
CA PRO A 494 -22.48 -42.07 44.82
C PRO A 494 -22.09 -41.77 46.28
N PRO A 495 -22.24 -40.51 46.73
CA PRO A 495 -21.89 -40.11 48.10
C PRO A 495 -22.90 -40.63 49.13
N ASP A 496 -22.55 -40.71 50.41
CA ASP A 496 -23.50 -41.13 51.45
C ASP A 496 -24.73 -40.21 51.54
N ASN A 497 -24.57 -38.92 51.22
CA ASN A 497 -25.65 -37.94 51.09
C ASN A 497 -25.32 -36.90 50.00
N PHE A 498 -26.34 -36.27 49.43
CA PHE A 498 -26.19 -35.14 48.52
C PHE A 498 -27.44 -34.26 48.54
N THR A 499 -27.24 -32.98 48.20
CA THR A 499 -28.30 -31.98 48.16
C THR A 499 -28.72 -31.70 46.73
N VAL A 500 -30.03 -31.71 46.47
CA VAL A 500 -30.61 -31.29 45.20
C VAL A 500 -31.25 -29.93 45.39
N ASN A 501 -30.71 -28.91 44.73
CA ASN A 501 -31.30 -27.57 44.72
C ASN A 501 -32.40 -27.51 43.67
N TYR A 502 -33.63 -27.23 44.09
CA TYR A 502 -34.78 -27.10 43.20
C TYR A 502 -35.61 -25.88 43.58
N GLN A 503 -36.18 -25.22 42.58
CA GLN A 503 -37.16 -24.16 42.77
C GLN A 503 -38.55 -24.73 42.55
N MET A 504 -39.44 -24.45 43.48
CA MET A 504 -40.85 -24.81 43.35
C MET A 504 -41.57 -23.68 42.62
N PRO A 505 -42.50 -24.00 41.70
CA PRO A 505 -43.44 -23.00 41.19
C PRO A 505 -44.21 -22.33 42.33
N ASN A 506 -44.51 -21.04 42.21
CA ASN A 506 -45.29 -20.31 43.21
C ASN A 506 -46.62 -21.03 43.46
N GLY A 507 -46.88 -21.41 44.72
CA GLY A 507 -48.10 -22.09 45.15
C GLY A 507 -48.08 -23.62 45.06
N ALA A 508 -46.99 -24.24 44.62
CA ALA A 508 -46.88 -25.71 44.60
C ALA A 508 -46.66 -26.30 46.01
N VAL A 509 -47.31 -27.43 46.30
CA VAL A 509 -47.05 -28.22 47.51
C VAL A 509 -45.65 -28.82 47.41
N ASN A 510 -44.89 -28.70 48.50
CA ASN A 510 -43.51 -29.19 48.56
C ASN A 510 -43.45 -30.72 48.50
N SER A 511 -43.35 -31.24 47.28
CA SER A 511 -43.25 -32.67 46.99
C SER A 511 -41.80 -33.16 46.88
N GLY A 512 -40.80 -32.27 46.96
CA GLY A 512 -39.39 -32.56 46.70
C GLY A 512 -38.97 -32.22 45.25
N PRO A 513 -37.71 -32.52 44.86
CA PRO A 513 -37.25 -32.30 43.49
C PRO A 513 -37.96 -33.22 42.49
N ALA A 514 -37.95 -32.82 41.22
CA ALA A 514 -38.35 -33.69 40.11
C ALA A 514 -37.39 -34.89 40.03
N ASP A 515 -37.94 -36.05 39.68
CA ASP A 515 -37.21 -37.32 39.57
C ASP A 515 -35.98 -37.21 38.66
N SER A 516 -36.16 -36.56 37.51
CA SER A 516 -35.10 -36.30 36.54
C SER A 516 -33.96 -35.45 37.09
N LEU A 517 -34.25 -34.54 38.03
CA LEU A 517 -33.28 -33.64 38.61
C LEU A 517 -32.36 -34.38 39.60
N VAL A 518 -32.87 -35.39 40.32
CA VAL A 518 -32.07 -36.17 41.26
C VAL A 518 -31.00 -36.97 40.51
N TYR A 519 -31.41 -37.70 39.48
CA TYR A 519 -30.47 -38.47 38.65
C TYR A 519 -29.59 -37.56 37.79
N SER A 520 -30.05 -36.39 37.35
CA SER A 520 -29.19 -35.43 36.66
C SER A 520 -28.06 -34.92 37.55
N VAL A 521 -28.32 -34.66 38.84
CA VAL A 521 -27.29 -34.24 39.80
C VAL A 521 -26.26 -35.35 40.04
N MET A 522 -26.70 -36.61 40.16
CA MET A 522 -25.77 -37.75 40.26
C MET A 522 -24.89 -37.88 39.01
N ALA A 523 -25.51 -37.78 37.82
CA ALA A 523 -24.80 -37.84 36.55
C ALA A 523 -23.82 -36.67 36.37
N GLU A 524 -24.24 -35.45 36.71
CA GLU A 524 -23.38 -34.26 36.66
C GLU A 524 -22.16 -34.42 37.57
N ARG A 525 -22.35 -34.85 38.81
CA ARG A 525 -21.23 -35.12 39.73
C ARG A 525 -20.26 -36.17 39.17
N ALA A 526 -20.77 -37.23 38.56
CA ALA A 526 -19.94 -38.26 37.95
C ALA A 526 -19.13 -37.73 36.75
N PHE A 527 -19.75 -36.93 35.88
CA PHE A 527 -19.09 -36.34 34.71
C PHE A 527 -18.13 -35.20 35.09
N ASP A 528 -18.44 -34.43 36.12
CA ASP A 528 -17.53 -33.40 36.66
C ASP A 528 -16.31 -34.06 37.31
N ALA A 529 -16.51 -35.17 38.03
CA ALA A 529 -15.41 -35.99 38.53
C ALA A 529 -14.55 -36.53 37.38
N LEU A 530 -15.17 -37.04 36.30
CA LEU A 530 -14.44 -37.44 35.10
C LEU A 530 -13.64 -36.27 34.52
N ALA A 531 -14.25 -35.10 34.34
CA ALA A 531 -13.58 -33.93 33.78
C ALA A 531 -12.33 -33.52 34.58
N VAL A 532 -12.36 -33.63 35.90
CA VAL A 532 -11.20 -33.35 36.77
C VAL A 532 -10.16 -34.47 36.69
N GLN A 533 -10.58 -35.73 36.82
CA GLN A 533 -9.66 -36.85 36.91
C GLN A 533 -8.99 -37.17 35.56
N ILE A 534 -9.70 -37.06 34.44
CA ILE A 534 -9.09 -37.24 33.12
C ILE A 534 -8.04 -36.15 32.84
N ARG A 535 -8.27 -34.92 33.28
CA ARG A 535 -7.25 -33.85 33.21
C ARG A 535 -6.06 -34.17 34.10
N ALA A 536 -6.27 -34.70 35.31
CA ALA A 536 -5.18 -35.13 36.20
C ALA A 536 -4.40 -36.31 35.61
N ALA A 537 -5.08 -37.17 34.84
CA ALA A 537 -4.47 -38.29 34.15
C ALA A 537 -3.57 -37.84 32.98
N PHE A 538 -3.83 -36.68 32.38
CA PHE A 538 -2.96 -36.09 31.37
C PHE A 538 -1.90 -35.16 31.95
N PHE A 539 -2.25 -34.35 32.95
CA PHE A 539 -1.47 -33.18 33.38
C PHE A 539 -1.25 -33.14 34.89
N ARG A 540 -0.11 -32.60 35.32
CA ARG A 540 0.18 -32.39 36.74
C ARG A 540 -0.77 -31.33 37.33
N PRO A 541 -1.23 -31.48 38.59
CA PRO A 541 -2.16 -30.53 39.21
C PRO A 541 -1.67 -29.07 39.27
N ASP A 542 -0.36 -28.87 39.31
CA ASP A 542 0.27 -27.54 39.35
C ASP A 542 0.47 -26.91 37.96
N SER A 543 0.32 -27.69 36.88
CA SER A 543 0.52 -27.24 35.50
C SER A 543 -0.51 -26.21 35.03
N ALA A 544 -0.15 -25.41 34.03
CA ALA A 544 -1.06 -24.44 33.43
C ALA A 544 -2.21 -25.14 32.67
N ALA A 545 -1.92 -26.27 32.02
CA ALA A 545 -2.90 -27.08 31.31
C ALA A 545 -3.99 -27.63 32.24
N PHE A 546 -3.63 -28.11 33.43
CA PHE A 546 -4.60 -28.64 34.40
C PHE A 546 -5.55 -27.56 34.95
N LYS A 547 -5.06 -26.33 35.10
CA LYS A 547 -5.80 -25.19 35.68
C LYS A 547 -6.81 -24.54 34.71
N ARG A 548 -6.80 -24.93 33.44
CA ARG A 548 -7.82 -24.52 32.45
C ARG A 548 -8.98 -25.50 32.46
#